data_AF-A0A7T1I051-F1
#
_entry.id   AF-A0A7T1I051-F1
#
_cell.length_a   1.000
_cell.length_b   1.000
_cell.length_c   1.000
_cell.angle_alpha   90.00
_cell.angle_beta   90.00
_cell.angle_gamma   90.00
#
_symmetry.space_group_name_H-M   'P 1'
#
loop_
_entity.id
_entity.type
_entity.pdbx_description
1 polymer ?
#
loop_
_entity_poly.entity_id
_entity_poly.type
_entity_poly.pdbx_seq_one_letter_code
_entity_poly.pdbx_strand_id
1 'polypeptide(L)'
;MSRILRRDVIDLLLSIDSVDLFGRSTNPIANKQDALIPYAFSIAMENTSSPLYFTEKLIDCILAGAIPIYHGTREVEQYFDARGIIFFDTIDELLAVLSTISLEKYRNMRKYALANYQIAINNMLCDYHGYLHRACSIISASSAIKISNPFKYSNSLLSRVFSKARFIREPLKNPIESVQFQ
;
A
#
# COMPACT_ATOMS: atom_id res chain seq x y z
N MET A 1 7.09 -8.19 -24.03
CA MET A 1 7.06 -6.86 -23.37
C MET A 1 8.37 -6.68 -22.63
N SER A 2 9.06 -5.56 -22.86
CA SER A 2 10.25 -5.18 -22.10
C SER A 2 9.87 -5.03 -20.62
N ARG A 3 10.65 -5.63 -19.71
CA ARG A 3 10.40 -5.54 -18.27
C ARG A 3 11.04 -4.25 -17.75
N ILE A 4 10.22 -3.28 -17.34
CA ILE A 4 10.69 -2.06 -16.69
C ILE A 4 11.33 -2.41 -15.34
N LEU A 5 12.56 -1.97 -15.10
CA LEU A 5 13.24 -2.15 -13.82
C LEU A 5 13.10 -0.90 -12.97
N ARG A 6 12.98 -1.10 -11.66
CA ARG A 6 12.92 0.00 -10.69
C ARG A 6 14.14 0.92 -10.76
N ARG A 7 15.31 0.36 -11.10
CA ARG A 7 16.56 1.13 -11.25
C ARG A 7 16.44 2.11 -12.41
N ASP A 8 16.01 1.65 -13.58
CA ASP A 8 15.86 2.49 -14.77
C ASP A 8 14.90 3.65 -14.53
N VAL A 9 13.81 3.40 -13.79
CA VAL A 9 12.87 4.45 -13.36
C VAL A 9 13.54 5.44 -12.43
N ILE A 10 14.31 4.99 -11.42
CA ILE A 10 15.01 5.91 -10.52
C ILE A 10 16.01 6.77 -11.29
N ASP A 11 16.81 6.17 -12.17
CA ASP A 11 17.84 6.88 -12.94
C ASP A 11 17.22 7.96 -13.85
N LEU A 12 16.06 7.66 -14.46
CA LEU A 12 15.27 8.63 -15.20
C LEU A 12 14.78 9.78 -14.29
N LEU A 13 14.14 9.44 -13.17
CA LEU A 13 13.49 10.42 -12.30
C LEU A 13 14.50 11.36 -11.63
N LEU A 14 15.75 10.94 -11.44
CA LEU A 14 16.84 11.81 -10.97
C LEU A 14 17.11 13.01 -11.90
N SER A 15 16.70 12.92 -13.17
CA SER A 15 16.82 14.01 -14.15
C SER A 15 15.57 14.90 -14.25
N ILE A 16 14.54 14.65 -13.45
CA ILE A 16 13.25 15.38 -13.51
C ILE A 16 13.08 16.22 -12.25
N ASP A 17 13.28 17.54 -12.39
CA ASP A 17 13.23 18.50 -11.27
C ASP A 17 11.88 18.56 -10.55
N SER A 18 10.78 18.18 -11.22
CA SER A 18 9.44 18.20 -10.65
C SER A 18 9.10 16.97 -9.79
N VAL A 19 10.07 16.07 -9.57
CA VAL A 19 9.88 14.83 -8.80
C VAL A 19 10.90 14.75 -7.68
N ASP A 20 10.41 14.72 -6.44
CA ASP A 20 11.27 14.47 -5.28
C ASP A 20 11.48 12.95 -5.08
N LEU A 21 12.75 12.54 -4.94
CA LEU A 21 13.12 11.14 -4.70
C LEU A 21 13.70 10.92 -3.30
N PHE A 22 12.98 10.16 -2.50
CA PHE A 22 13.41 9.76 -1.16
C PHE A 22 13.84 8.30 -1.08
N GLY A 23 14.91 8.04 -0.32
CA GLY A 23 15.47 6.70 -0.18
C GLY A 23 16.90 6.72 0.36
N ARG A 24 17.39 5.56 0.78
CA ARG A 24 18.75 5.42 1.33
C ARG A 24 19.85 5.83 0.36
N SER A 25 19.63 5.65 -0.93
CA SER A 25 20.57 5.99 -2.01
C SER A 25 20.29 7.34 -2.66
N THR A 26 19.25 8.06 -2.23
CA THR A 26 18.88 9.38 -2.73
C THR A 26 18.75 10.33 -1.54
N ASN A 27 17.58 10.92 -1.27
CA ASN A 27 17.33 11.78 -0.13
C ASN A 27 16.81 10.94 1.08
N PRO A 28 17.63 10.70 2.12
CA PRO A 28 17.20 9.93 3.27
C PRO A 28 16.18 10.72 4.11
N ILE A 29 15.20 10.01 4.67
CA ILE A 29 14.16 10.57 5.54
C ILE A 29 14.09 9.78 6.85
N ALA A 30 13.73 10.47 7.94
CA ALA A 30 13.54 9.84 9.23
C ALA A 30 12.27 8.98 9.24
N ASN A 31 11.15 9.54 8.78
CA ASN A 31 9.86 8.85 8.71
C ASN A 31 9.35 8.80 7.28
N LYS A 32 8.75 7.68 6.89
CA LYS A 32 8.15 7.51 5.55
C LYS A 32 7.02 8.52 5.28
N GLN A 33 6.30 8.93 6.32
CA GLN A 33 5.20 9.87 6.25
C GLN A 33 5.64 11.25 5.72
N ASP A 34 6.86 11.68 6.08
CA ASP A 34 7.41 12.97 5.66
C ASP A 34 7.58 13.06 4.13
N ALA A 35 7.74 11.92 3.46
CA ALA A 35 7.87 11.82 2.01
C ALA A 35 6.56 11.46 1.28
N LEU A 36 5.46 11.22 2.00
CA LEU A 36 4.19 10.81 1.41
C LEU A 36 3.07 11.82 1.65
N ILE A 37 2.85 12.23 2.90
CA ILE A 37 1.72 13.08 3.29
C ILE A 37 1.72 14.44 2.57
N PRO A 38 2.87 15.10 2.33
CA PRO A 38 2.88 16.40 1.64
C PRO A 38 2.53 16.34 0.15
N TYR A 39 2.47 15.15 -0.46
CA TYR A 39 2.40 14.99 -1.92
C TYR A 39 1.01 14.57 -2.39
N ALA A 40 0.54 15.21 -3.47
CA ALA A 40 -0.74 14.87 -4.11
C ALA A 40 -0.67 13.55 -4.92
N PHE A 41 0.51 13.21 -5.42
CA PHE A 41 0.77 12.00 -6.20
C PHE A 41 2.03 11.32 -5.66
N SER A 42 2.08 9.99 -5.70
CA SER A 42 3.29 9.23 -5.35
C SER A 42 3.48 8.03 -6.27
N ILE A 43 4.72 7.79 -6.69
CA ILE A 43 5.06 6.67 -7.58
C ILE A 43 5.15 5.39 -6.75
N ALA A 44 4.12 4.56 -6.86
CA ALA A 44 3.99 3.28 -6.17
C ALA A 44 4.38 2.13 -7.12
N MET A 45 5.68 1.92 -7.33
CA MET A 45 6.19 0.86 -8.20
C MET A 45 6.57 -0.41 -7.41
N GLU A 46 5.94 -1.53 -7.75
CA GLU A 46 6.31 -2.85 -7.27
C GLU A 46 7.53 -3.41 -8.00
N ASN A 47 8.26 -4.32 -7.35
CA ASN A 47 9.45 -4.95 -7.96
C ASN A 47 9.09 -5.96 -9.06
N THR A 48 7.85 -6.45 -9.04
CA THR A 48 7.30 -7.45 -9.96
C THR A 48 5.81 -7.19 -10.13
N SER A 49 5.29 -7.38 -11.33
CA SER A 49 3.85 -7.53 -11.55
C SER A 49 3.50 -9.02 -11.50
N SER A 50 2.65 -9.39 -10.55
CA SER A 50 2.14 -10.75 -10.37
C SER A 50 0.68 -10.68 -9.91
N PRO A 51 -0.19 -11.62 -10.32
CA PRO A 51 -1.53 -11.75 -9.76
C PRO A 51 -1.51 -11.59 -8.24
N LEU A 52 -2.43 -10.80 -7.71
CA LEU A 52 -2.67 -10.58 -6.27
C LEU A 52 -1.52 -9.92 -5.50
N TYR A 53 -0.42 -9.55 -6.18
CA TYR A 53 0.75 -8.96 -5.57
C TYR A 53 0.72 -7.43 -5.61
N PHE A 54 0.32 -6.85 -4.48
CA PHE A 54 0.53 -5.45 -4.14
C PHE A 54 0.91 -5.34 -2.66
N THR A 55 1.73 -4.33 -2.35
CA THR A 55 2.43 -4.23 -1.08
C THR A 55 2.14 -2.91 -0.36
N GLU A 56 2.91 -2.61 0.69
CA GLU A 56 2.88 -1.34 1.40
C GLU A 56 3.15 -0.13 0.49
N LYS A 57 3.75 -0.30 -0.69
CA LYS A 57 4.01 0.82 -1.60
C LYS A 57 2.71 1.45 -2.11
N LEU A 58 1.76 0.62 -2.52
CA LEU A 58 0.44 1.09 -2.94
C LEU A 58 -0.37 1.55 -1.72
N ILE A 59 -0.38 0.75 -0.66
CA ILE A 59 -1.22 1.00 0.51
C ILE A 59 -0.82 2.27 1.25
N ASP A 60 0.48 2.49 1.48
CA ASP A 60 0.95 3.70 2.18
C ASP A 60 0.70 4.95 1.34
N CYS A 61 0.77 4.86 0.01
CA CYS A 61 0.39 5.96 -0.88
C CYS A 61 -1.09 6.32 -0.70
N ILE A 62 -1.98 5.32 -0.74
CA ILE A 62 -3.42 5.50 -0.56
C ILE A 62 -3.72 6.10 0.82
N LEU A 63 -3.06 5.60 1.88
CA LEU A 63 -3.26 6.05 3.25
C LEU A 63 -2.68 7.45 3.53
N ALA A 64 -1.69 7.89 2.75
CA ALA A 64 -1.24 9.26 2.77
C ALA A 64 -2.21 10.24 2.08
N GLY A 65 -3.26 9.72 1.41
CA GLY A 65 -4.22 10.53 0.65
C GLY A 65 -3.69 11.00 -0.71
N ALA A 66 -2.55 10.46 -1.13
CA ALA A 66 -1.95 10.70 -2.44
C ALA A 66 -2.57 9.76 -3.49
N ILE A 67 -2.63 10.22 -4.74
CA ILE A 67 -3.00 9.38 -5.88
C ILE A 67 -1.80 8.52 -6.28
N PRO A 68 -1.91 7.18 -6.28
CA PRO A 68 -0.83 6.32 -6.72
C PRO A 68 -0.62 6.44 -8.24
N ILE A 69 0.62 6.71 -8.65
CA ILE A 69 1.13 6.42 -9.99
C ILE A 69 1.76 5.03 -9.91
N TYR A 70 0.97 4.01 -10.26
CA TYR A 70 1.20 2.63 -9.87
C TYR A 70 1.71 1.76 -11.01
N HIS A 71 2.74 0.97 -10.72
CA HIS A 71 3.23 -0.10 -11.57
C HIS A 71 3.25 -1.41 -10.78
N GLY A 72 2.47 -2.38 -11.22
CA GLY A 72 2.25 -3.64 -10.51
C GLY A 72 1.10 -4.43 -11.13
N THR A 73 0.28 -5.09 -10.32
CA THR A 73 -0.82 -5.91 -10.82
C THR A 73 -2.09 -5.11 -11.07
N ARG A 74 -2.80 -5.38 -12.17
CA ARG A 74 -4.13 -4.78 -12.43
C ARG A 74 -5.23 -5.36 -11.54
N GLU A 75 -4.96 -6.48 -10.89
CA GLU A 75 -5.91 -7.08 -9.96
C GLU A 75 -6.15 -6.25 -8.70
N VAL A 76 -5.40 -5.16 -8.48
CA VAL A 76 -5.73 -4.17 -7.43
C VAL A 76 -7.11 -3.55 -7.63
N GLU A 77 -7.62 -3.55 -8.87
CA GLU A 77 -8.96 -3.05 -9.22
C GLU A 77 -10.10 -3.86 -8.57
N GLN A 78 -9.83 -5.09 -8.11
CA GLN A 78 -10.83 -5.85 -7.34
C GLN A 78 -10.96 -5.36 -5.89
N TYR A 79 -9.97 -4.60 -5.41
CA TYR A 79 -9.93 -4.07 -4.04
C TYR A 79 -10.16 -2.56 -4.00
N PHE A 80 -9.74 -1.82 -5.03
CA PHE A 80 -9.76 -0.37 -5.07
C PHE A 80 -10.49 0.16 -6.29
N ASP A 81 -11.05 1.37 -6.18
CA ASP A 81 -11.57 2.12 -7.31
C ASP A 81 -10.42 2.53 -8.22
N ALA A 82 -10.35 1.91 -9.41
CA ALA A 82 -9.34 2.16 -10.43
C ALA A 82 -9.25 3.64 -10.83
N ARG A 83 -10.33 4.42 -10.70
CA ARG A 83 -10.34 5.86 -11.03
C ARG A 83 -9.51 6.70 -10.06
N GLY A 84 -9.16 6.14 -8.90
CA GLY A 84 -8.25 6.72 -7.92
C GLY A 84 -6.79 6.27 -8.09
N ILE A 85 -6.46 5.52 -9.14
CA ILE A 85 -5.13 4.98 -9.41
C ILE A 85 -4.74 5.32 -10.85
N ILE A 86 -3.53 5.86 -11.05
CA ILE A 86 -2.99 6.08 -12.38
C ILE A 86 -1.99 4.98 -12.65
N PHE A 87 -2.22 4.15 -13.65
CA PHE A 87 -1.32 3.06 -13.94
C PHE A 87 -0.34 3.39 -15.06
N PHE A 88 0.83 2.77 -15.02
CA PHE A 88 1.81 2.78 -16.10
C PHE A 88 2.54 1.44 -16.18
N ASP A 89 2.85 1.01 -17.40
CA ASP A 89 3.57 -0.23 -17.69
C ASP A 89 4.91 0.02 -18.40
N THR A 90 5.12 1.23 -18.92
CA THR A 90 6.35 1.64 -19.64
C THR A 90 6.90 2.98 -19.15
N ILE A 91 8.17 3.26 -19.48
CA ILE A 91 8.80 4.55 -19.19
C ILE A 91 8.08 5.70 -19.91
N ASP A 92 7.70 5.49 -21.16
CA ASP A 92 7.00 6.51 -21.95
C ASP A 92 5.63 6.84 -21.35
N GLU A 93 4.90 5.83 -20.87
CA GLU A 93 3.65 6.04 -20.14
C GLU A 93 3.88 6.79 -18.82
N LEU A 94 4.94 6.49 -18.08
CA LEU A 94 5.28 7.22 -16.87
C LEU A 94 5.55 8.70 -17.18
N LEU A 95 6.35 8.99 -18.21
CA LEU A 95 6.64 10.36 -18.65
C LEU A 95 5.37 11.10 -19.10
N ALA A 96 4.51 10.42 -19.87
CA ALA A 96 3.22 10.97 -20.27
C ALA A 96 2.36 11.30 -19.04
N VAL A 97 2.28 10.40 -18.05
CA VAL A 97 1.56 10.67 -16.81
C VAL A 97 2.14 11.88 -16.10
N LEU A 98 3.46 11.94 -15.88
CA LEU A 98 4.14 13.04 -15.20
C LEU A 98 3.93 14.39 -15.89
N SER A 99 3.82 14.42 -17.23
CA SER A 99 3.52 15.65 -17.97
C SER A 99 2.10 16.19 -17.74
N THR A 100 1.19 15.37 -17.22
CA THR A 100 -0.23 15.71 -17.03
C THR A 100 -0.64 15.93 -15.57
N ILE A 101 0.26 15.68 -14.61
CA ILE A 101 -0.10 15.84 -13.19
C ILE A 101 -0.25 17.32 -12.84
N SER A 102 -1.28 17.63 -12.07
CA SER A 102 -1.54 18.97 -11.58
C SER A 102 -2.43 18.89 -10.33
N LEU A 103 -2.45 19.97 -9.54
CA LEU A 103 -3.37 20.06 -8.41
C LEU A 103 -4.85 20.03 -8.85
N GLU A 104 -5.16 20.51 -10.04
CA GLU A 104 -6.51 20.38 -10.62
C GLU A 104 -6.86 18.92 -10.90
N LYS A 105 -5.94 18.17 -11.52
CA LYS A 105 -6.11 16.72 -11.73
C LYS A 105 -6.32 16.00 -10.41
N TYR A 106 -5.53 16.31 -9.38
CA TYR A 106 -5.71 15.76 -8.03
C TYR A 106 -7.11 16.06 -7.47
N ARG A 107 -7.57 17.31 -7.56
CA ARG A 107 -8.91 17.72 -7.08
C ARG A 107 -10.02 16.92 -7.77
N ASN A 108 -9.90 16.70 -9.08
CA ASN A 108 -10.86 15.90 -9.86
C ASN A 108 -10.88 14.42 -9.44
N MET A 109 -9.73 13.90 -9.00
CA MET A 109 -9.57 12.51 -8.54
C MET A 109 -9.83 12.33 -7.04
N ARG A 110 -9.89 13.42 -6.25
CA ARG A 110 -9.93 13.39 -4.78
C ARG A 110 -11.03 12.51 -4.21
N LYS A 111 -12.20 12.49 -4.84
CA LYS A 111 -13.32 11.63 -4.40
C LYS A 111 -12.98 10.13 -4.47
N TYR A 112 -12.21 9.72 -5.47
CA TYR A 112 -11.74 8.34 -5.63
C TYR A 112 -10.58 8.03 -4.69
N ALA A 113 -9.69 8.99 -4.45
CA ALA A 113 -8.65 8.88 -3.43
C ALA A 113 -9.25 8.60 -2.04
N LEU A 114 -10.27 9.38 -1.66
CA LEU A 114 -10.95 9.23 -0.38
C LEU A 114 -11.69 7.89 -0.27
N ALA A 115 -12.33 7.43 -1.34
CA ALA A 115 -12.96 6.11 -1.38
C ALA A 115 -11.91 5.00 -1.15
N ASN A 116 -10.77 5.06 -1.84
CA ASN A 116 -9.69 4.09 -1.68
C ASN A 116 -9.06 4.12 -0.29
N TYR A 117 -8.89 5.30 0.29
CA TYR A 117 -8.45 5.47 1.68
C TYR A 117 -9.40 4.74 2.64
N GLN A 118 -10.71 4.94 2.50
CA GLN A 118 -11.72 4.28 3.34
C GLN A 118 -11.71 2.77 3.14
N ILE A 119 -11.57 2.29 1.90
CA ILE A 119 -11.43 0.85 1.62
C ILE A 119 -10.19 0.28 2.34
N ALA A 120 -9.05 0.96 2.27
CA ALA A 120 -7.81 0.52 2.90
C ALA A 120 -7.94 0.40 4.43
N ILE A 121 -8.58 1.38 5.08
CA ILE A 121 -8.82 1.36 6.52
C ILE A 121 -9.83 0.29 6.91
N ASN A 122 -10.99 0.24 6.24
CA ASN A 122 -12.09 -0.67 6.60
C ASN A 122 -11.71 -2.14 6.45
N ASN A 123 -10.83 -2.45 5.49
CA ASN A 123 -10.33 -3.81 5.26
C ASN A 123 -9.00 -4.08 5.95
N MET A 124 -8.50 -3.16 6.79
CA MET A 124 -7.24 -3.27 7.52
C MET A 124 -6.06 -3.65 6.61
N LEU A 125 -5.99 -3.09 5.39
CA LEU A 125 -5.04 -3.52 4.36
C LEU A 125 -3.60 -3.07 4.64
N CYS A 126 -3.40 -2.21 5.64
CA CYS A 126 -2.13 -1.59 6.02
C CYS A 126 -1.21 -2.47 6.86
N ASP A 127 -1.74 -3.55 7.44
CA ASP A 127 -0.98 -4.40 8.34
C ASP A 127 -0.76 -5.81 7.77
N TYR A 128 0.06 -6.57 8.48
CA TYR A 128 0.33 -7.97 8.16
C TYR A 128 -0.96 -8.82 8.19
N HIS A 129 -1.94 -8.44 9.02
CA HIS A 129 -3.22 -9.15 9.10
C HIS A 129 -4.03 -8.98 7.81
N GLY A 130 -4.08 -7.77 7.25
CA GLY A 130 -4.71 -7.51 5.94
C GLY A 130 -4.06 -8.32 4.82
N TYR A 131 -2.73 -8.41 4.80
CA TYR A 131 -2.02 -9.29 3.86
C TYR A 131 -2.42 -10.76 4.03
N LEU A 132 -2.38 -11.28 5.25
CA LEU A 132 -2.76 -12.67 5.55
C LEU A 132 -4.21 -12.96 5.19
N HIS A 133 -5.12 -12.03 5.49
CA HIS A 133 -6.53 -12.17 5.16
C HIS A 133 -6.73 -12.33 3.65
N ARG A 134 -6.09 -11.47 2.83
CA ARG A 134 -6.12 -11.59 1.36
C ARG A 134 -5.57 -12.93 0.89
N ALA A 135 -4.39 -13.33 1.37
CA ALA A 135 -3.77 -14.60 1.02
C ALA A 135 -4.67 -15.80 1.38
N CYS A 136 -5.28 -15.80 2.57
CA CYS A 136 -6.21 -16.83 3.01
C CYS A 136 -7.46 -16.89 2.11
N SER A 137 -8.08 -15.75 1.78
CA SER A 137 -9.26 -15.70 0.90
C SER A 137 -8.98 -16.34 -0.47
N ILE A 138 -7.79 -16.11 -1.03
CA ILE A 138 -7.37 -16.67 -2.31
C ILE A 138 -7.23 -18.18 -2.23
N ILE A 139 -6.57 -18.67 -1.17
CA ILE A 139 -6.41 -20.11 -0.93
C ILE A 139 -7.80 -20.75 -0.77
N SER A 140 -8.70 -20.14 0.00
CA SER A 140 -10.07 -20.64 0.19
C SER A 140 -10.91 -20.62 -1.09
N ALA A 141 -10.74 -19.63 -1.96
CA ALA A 141 -11.46 -19.55 -3.24
C ALA A 141 -10.89 -20.51 -4.30
N SER A 142 -9.57 -20.69 -4.31
CA SER A 142 -8.88 -21.56 -5.28
C SER A 142 -8.98 -23.05 -4.95
N SER A 143 -9.48 -23.40 -3.76
CA SER A 143 -9.48 -24.76 -3.29
C SER A 143 -10.88 -25.25 -2.90
N ALA A 144 -11.29 -26.36 -3.51
CA ALA A 144 -12.16 -27.34 -2.88
C ALA A 144 -11.48 -28.02 -1.66
N ILE A 145 -10.62 -27.31 -0.93
CA ILE A 145 -9.94 -27.79 0.28
C ILE A 145 -10.64 -27.13 1.45
N LYS A 146 -11.47 -27.93 2.14
CA LYS A 146 -11.86 -27.63 3.51
C LYS A 146 -10.57 -27.57 4.34
N ILE A 147 -10.15 -26.36 4.71
CA ILE A 147 -9.06 -26.18 5.67
C ILE A 147 -9.59 -26.68 7.03
N SER A 148 -9.39 -27.95 7.33
CA SER A 148 -9.39 -28.39 8.73
C SER A 148 -8.20 -27.71 9.39
N ASN A 149 -8.45 -26.89 10.41
CA ASN A 149 -7.45 -26.11 11.15
C ASN A 149 -6.08 -26.83 11.23
N PRO A 150 -5.05 -26.42 10.46
CA PRO A 150 -3.80 -27.15 10.36
C PRO A 150 -2.94 -26.96 11.62
N PHE A 151 -3.30 -26.03 12.49
CA PHE A 151 -2.60 -25.76 13.72
C PHE A 151 -3.24 -26.49 14.92
N LYS A 152 -2.89 -27.76 15.09
CA LYS A 152 -2.82 -28.35 16.44
C LYS A 152 -1.54 -27.86 17.10
N TYR A 153 -1.55 -26.63 17.62
CA TYR A 153 -0.48 -26.24 18.55
C TYR A 153 -0.58 -27.12 19.80
N SER A 154 0.52 -27.70 20.25
CA SER A 154 0.55 -28.28 21.59
C SER A 154 0.32 -27.15 22.60
N ASN A 155 -0.46 -27.42 23.66
CA ASN A 155 -0.68 -26.45 24.74
C ASN A 155 0.64 -25.95 25.35
N SER A 156 1.73 -26.71 25.23
CA SER A 156 3.09 -26.34 25.64
C SER A 156 3.77 -25.30 24.75
N LEU A 157 3.47 -25.25 23.45
CA LEU A 157 4.05 -24.25 22.55
C LEU A 157 3.34 -22.90 22.71
N LEU A 158 2.01 -22.92 22.80
CA LEU A 158 1.21 -21.72 23.08
C LEU A 158 1.59 -21.13 24.44
N SER A 159 1.73 -21.93 25.48
CA SER A 159 2.14 -21.42 26.80
C SER A 159 3.53 -20.80 26.81
N ARG A 160 4.47 -21.29 25.98
CA ARG A 160 5.82 -20.71 25.81
C ARG A 160 5.82 -19.42 24.99
N VAL A 161 4.98 -19.32 23.97
CA VAL A 161 4.80 -18.09 23.18
C VAL A 161 4.13 -17.02 24.03
N PHE A 162 3.06 -17.36 24.76
CA PHE A 162 2.36 -16.43 25.65
C PHE A 162 3.16 -16.06 26.90
N SER A 163 4.03 -16.94 27.42
CA SER A 163 4.90 -16.60 28.55
C SER A 163 6.06 -15.68 28.16
N LYS A 164 6.56 -15.76 26.92
CA LYS A 164 7.53 -14.79 26.37
C LYS A 164 6.87 -13.50 25.87
N ALA A 165 5.62 -13.54 25.44
CA ALA A 165 4.84 -12.36 25.01
C ALA A 165 4.30 -11.52 26.18
N ARG A 166 4.71 -11.79 27.43
CA ARG A 166 4.28 -11.06 28.64
C ARG A 166 4.74 -9.60 28.72
N PHE A 167 5.45 -9.07 27.72
CA PHE A 167 5.85 -7.66 27.66
C PHE A 167 4.87 -6.73 26.94
N ILE A 168 3.75 -7.23 26.40
CA ILE A 168 2.76 -6.36 25.72
C ILE A 168 1.34 -6.78 26.10
N ARG A 169 0.86 -6.39 27.29
CA ARG A 169 -0.57 -6.23 27.60
C ARG A 169 -0.77 -5.25 28.75
N GLU A 170 -0.47 -3.97 28.51
CA GLU A 170 -1.36 -2.92 29.00
C GLU A 170 -2.49 -2.86 27.98
N PRO A 171 -3.77 -2.97 28.37
CA PRO A 171 -4.87 -2.72 27.45
C PRO A 171 -4.77 -1.26 27.01
N LEU A 172 -4.52 -1.00 25.72
CA LEU A 172 -4.75 0.33 25.16
C LEU A 172 -6.23 0.66 25.40
N LYS A 173 -6.47 1.59 26.34
CA LYS A 173 -7.78 2.21 26.53
C LYS A 173 -8.26 2.69 25.15
N ASN A 174 -9.50 2.34 24.79
CA ASN A 174 -10.18 2.81 23.58
C ASN A 174 -9.89 4.31 23.34
N PRO A 175 -9.31 4.72 22.20
CA PRO A 175 -9.11 6.14 21.89
C PRO A 175 -10.35 6.78 21.23
N ILE A 176 -11.56 6.31 21.57
CA ILE A 176 -12.81 6.99 21.20
C ILE A 176 -13.44 7.49 22.50
N GLU A 177 -12.92 8.60 23.00
CA GLU A 177 -13.59 9.54 23.92
C GLU A 177 -12.62 10.71 24.20
N SER A 178 -12.48 11.62 23.23
CA SER A 178 -12.11 13.04 23.43
C SER A 178 -11.82 13.75 22.09
N VAL A 179 -12.86 13.85 21.25
CA VAL A 179 -12.96 15.00 20.33
C VAL A 179 -14.35 15.56 20.54
N GLN A 180 -14.48 16.49 21.48
CA GLN A 180 -15.63 17.37 21.53
C GLN A 180 -15.52 18.33 20.36
N PHE A 181 -16.53 18.35 19.50
CA PHE A 181 -16.72 19.43 18.54
C PHE A 181 -17.14 20.68 19.34
N GLN A 182 -16.29 21.70 19.31
CA GLN A 182 -16.66 23.11 19.46
C GLN A 182 -16.33 23.82 18.15
#